data_AF-T2JSW2-F1
#
_entry.id   AF-T2JSW2-F1
#
_cell.length_a   1.000
_cell.length_b   1.000
_cell.length_c   1.000
_cell.angle_alpha   90.00
_cell.angle_beta   90.00
_cell.angle_gamma   90.00
#
_symmetry.space_group_name_H-M   'P 1'
#
loop_
_entity.id
_entity.type
_entity.pdbx_description
1 polymer ?
#
loop_
_entity_poly.entity_id
_entity_poly.type
_entity_poly.pdbx_seq_one_letter_code
_entity_poly.pdbx_strand_id
1 'polypeptide(L)'
;MSNFSQDNTRIQSVSVISATEIAEGWSANPMRQVVLYKDEDNYWIVECPSLKGCVSQGNTKEEALANIKEAITGYIAALEEDNLPIPEENLATPNLVW
;
A
#
# COMPACT_ATOMS: atom_id res chain seq x y z
N MET A 1 10.15 -18.49 -17.24
CA MET A 1 10.12 -17.13 -17.81
C MET A 1 8.65 -16.76 -17.91
N SER A 2 8.07 -16.31 -16.81
CA SER A 2 6.65 -15.90 -16.76
C SER A 2 6.54 -14.60 -17.55
N ASN A 3 5.86 -14.67 -18.69
CA ASN A 3 5.43 -13.52 -19.46
C ASN A 3 4.52 -12.67 -18.58
N PHE A 4 5.08 -11.61 -18.00
CA PHE A 4 4.31 -10.56 -17.36
C PHE A 4 3.59 -9.82 -18.48
N SER A 5 2.35 -10.22 -18.73
CA SER A 5 1.49 -9.66 -19.76
C SER A 5 1.35 -8.16 -19.53
N GLN A 6 1.75 -7.37 -20.52
CA GLN A 6 1.63 -5.92 -20.55
C GLN A 6 0.16 -5.52 -20.76
N ASP A 7 -0.70 -5.79 -19.77
CA ASP A 7 -2.12 -5.46 -19.83
C ASP A 7 -2.48 -4.54 -18.67
N ASN A 8 -2.09 -3.28 -18.85
CA ASN A 8 -2.00 -2.37 -17.74
C ASN A 8 -3.03 -1.25 -17.80
N THR A 9 -4.23 -1.62 -17.41
CA THR A 9 -5.31 -0.68 -17.08
C THR A 9 -6.32 -1.36 -16.15
N ARG A 10 -5.84 -2.13 -15.16
CA ARG A 10 -6.70 -2.80 -14.18
C ARG A 10 -6.60 -2.24 -12.77
N ILE A 11 -6.16 -0.99 -12.59
CA ILE A 11 -6.46 -0.28 -11.35
C ILE A 11 -7.98 -0.22 -11.23
N GLN A 12 -8.56 -1.05 -10.37
CA GLN A 12 -10.02 -1.12 -10.21
C GLN A 12 -10.49 -0.03 -9.26
N SER A 13 -9.66 0.37 -8.30
CA SER A 13 -9.99 1.42 -7.34
C SER A 13 -8.76 1.91 -6.59
N VAL A 14 -8.71 3.22 -6.33
CA VAL A 14 -7.83 3.82 -5.32
C VAL A 14 -8.64 3.97 -4.04
N SER A 15 -8.15 3.41 -2.93
CA SER A 15 -8.77 3.54 -1.62
C SER A 15 -7.85 4.30 -0.68
N VAL A 16 -8.39 5.22 0.13
CA VAL A 16 -7.64 5.86 1.20
C VAL A 16 -7.86 5.04 2.46
N ILE A 17 -6.78 4.55 3.06
CA ILE A 17 -6.84 3.85 4.35
C ILE A 17 -6.15 4.67 5.43
N SER A 18 -6.76 4.72 6.60
CA SER A 18 -6.15 5.29 7.80
C SER A 18 -5.53 4.19 8.63
N ALA A 19 -4.30 4.41 9.08
CA ALA A 19 -3.72 3.67 10.19
C ALA A 19 -4.37 4.20 11.49
N THR A 20 -5.62 3.81 11.77
CA THR A 20 -6.19 4.07 13.09
C THR A 20 -5.48 3.19 14.11
N GLU A 21 -4.90 3.83 15.14
CA GLU A 21 -4.47 3.26 16.44
C GLU A 21 -2.98 2.93 16.62
N ILE A 22 -2.09 3.90 16.35
CA ILE A 22 -0.79 3.97 17.05
C ILE A 22 -0.71 5.23 17.92
N ALA A 23 -0.08 5.06 19.08
CA ALA A 23 -0.26 5.77 20.34
C ALA A 23 -0.13 7.31 20.34
N GLU A 24 -0.67 7.91 21.41
CA GLU A 24 -0.56 9.34 21.74
C GLU A 24 0.90 9.84 21.61
N GLY A 25 1.20 10.55 20.53
CA GLY A 25 2.56 11.04 20.25
C GLY A 25 2.87 11.24 18.76
N TRP A 26 2.07 10.66 17.87
CA TRP A 26 2.27 10.82 16.43
C TRP A 26 1.69 12.16 15.91
N SER A 27 2.52 13.01 15.30
CA SER A 27 2.11 14.34 14.81
C SER A 27 1.29 14.33 13.50
N ALA A 28 1.22 13.22 12.76
CA ALA A 28 0.71 13.23 11.40
C ALA A 28 -0.08 11.97 11.01
N ASN A 29 -1.31 11.75 11.49
CA ASN A 29 -2.16 10.60 11.12
C ASN A 29 -2.05 10.27 9.62
N PRO A 30 -1.23 9.27 9.21
CA PRO A 30 -0.89 9.16 7.80
C PRO A 30 -2.00 8.35 7.16
N MET A 31 -3.05 9.08 6.74
CA MET A 31 -3.91 8.57 5.69
C MET A 31 -3.00 8.24 4.52
N ARG A 32 -3.08 7.00 4.04
CA ARG A 32 -2.30 6.57 2.88
C ARG A 32 -3.23 6.06 1.81
N GLN A 33 -3.04 6.55 0.61
CA GLN A 33 -3.68 5.98 -0.57
C GLN A 33 -3.04 4.64 -0.91
N VAL A 34 -3.90 3.68 -1.24
CA VAL A 34 -3.53 2.39 -1.77
C VAL A 34 -4.23 2.16 -3.10
N VAL A 35 -3.54 1.47 -4.00
CA VAL A 35 -4.04 1.04 -5.28
C VAL A 35 -4.47 -0.41 -5.14
N LEU A 36 -5.71 -0.70 -5.54
CA LEU A 36 -6.29 -2.05 -5.46
C LEU A 36 -6.64 -2.54 -6.87
N TYR A 37 -6.17 -3.73 -7.20
CA TYR A 37 -6.45 -4.41 -8.46
C TYR A 37 -6.58 -5.92 -8.25
N LYS A 38 -7.13 -6.62 -9.25
CA LYS A 38 -7.14 -8.09 -9.27
C LYS A 38 -6.05 -8.61 -10.20
N ASP A 39 -5.38 -9.67 -9.77
CA ASP A 39 -4.47 -10.43 -10.63
C ASP A 39 -5.22 -11.40 -11.57
N GLU A 40 -4.46 -12.18 -12.34
CA GLU A 40 -4.99 -13.18 -13.27
C GLU A 40 -5.65 -14.38 -12.54
N ASP A 41 -5.27 -14.62 -11.29
CA ASP A 41 -5.74 -15.72 -10.43
C ASP A 41 -6.94 -15.33 -9.54
N ASN A 42 -7.50 -14.14 -9.73
CA ASN A 42 -8.61 -13.55 -8.95
C ASN A 42 -8.26 -13.15 -7.51
N TYR A 43 -6.98 -13.09 -7.14
CA TYR A 43 -6.55 -12.47 -5.89
C TYR A 43 -6.65 -10.96 -5.98
N TRP A 44 -7.00 -10.35 -4.85
CA TRP A 44 -6.92 -8.91 -4.66
C TRP A 44 -5.50 -8.53 -4.28
N ILE A 45 -4.87 -7.72 -5.10
CA ILE A 45 -3.56 -7.13 -4.84
C ILE A 45 -3.78 -5.68 -4.44
N VAL A 46 -3.09 -5.28 -3.37
CA VAL A 46 -3.11 -3.92 -2.87
C VAL A 46 -1.70 -3.42 -2.64
N GLU A 47 -1.41 -2.21 -3.06
CA GLU A 47 -0.09 -1.60 -2.88
C GLU A 47 -0.21 -0.16 -2.42
N CYS A 48 0.78 0.31 -1.66
CA CYS A 48 0.86 1.68 -1.21
C CYS A 48 1.95 2.41 -2.01
N PRO A 49 1.62 3.24 -3.02
CA PRO A 49 2.63 3.88 -3.87
C PRO A 49 3.58 4.81 -3.12
N SER A 50 3.11 5.42 -2.02
CA SER A 50 3.93 6.29 -1.16
C SER A 50 4.96 5.51 -0.33
N LEU A 51 4.75 4.21 -0.12
CA LEU A 51 5.69 3.31 0.54
C LEU A 51 6.20 2.26 -0.45
N LYS A 52 7.30 2.56 -1.14
CA LYS A 52 7.88 1.65 -2.14
C LYS A 52 8.11 0.25 -1.55
N GLY A 53 7.52 -0.75 -2.20
CA GLY A 53 7.63 -2.15 -1.79
C GLY A 53 6.58 -2.60 -0.75
N CYS A 54 5.71 -1.71 -0.27
CA CYS A 54 4.59 -2.07 0.59
C CYS A 54 3.43 -2.57 -0.26
N VAL A 55 3.41 -3.89 -0.48
CA VAL A 55 2.39 -4.62 -1.25
C VAL A 55 1.83 -5.72 -0.37
N SER A 56 0.53 -5.97 -0.50
CA SER A 56 -0.16 -7.07 0.14
C SER A 56 -1.21 -7.67 -0.79
N GLN A 57 -1.74 -8.83 -0.41
CA GLN A 57 -2.76 -9.54 -1.18
C GLN A 57 -3.78 -10.23 -0.28
N GLY A 58 -4.94 -10.55 -0.84
CA GLY A 58 -6.01 -11.29 -0.16
C GLY A 58 -6.97 -11.95 -1.15
N ASN A 59 -7.75 -12.92 -0.67
CA ASN A 59 -8.80 -13.55 -1.45
C ASN A 59 -10.00 -12.61 -1.63
N THR A 60 -10.18 -11.67 -0.70
CA THR A 60 -11.21 -10.62 -0.75
C THR A 60 -10.59 -9.22 -0.69
N LYS A 61 -11.37 -8.19 -1.07
CA LYS A 61 -10.94 -6.80 -0.98
C LYS A 61 -10.62 -6.44 0.45
N GLU A 62 -11.48 -6.87 1.36
CA GLU A 62 -11.40 -6.58 2.80
C GLU A 62 -10.17 -7.23 3.42
N GLU A 63 -9.86 -8.47 3.03
CA GLU A 63 -8.65 -9.17 3.46
C GLU A 63 -7.39 -8.46 2.96
N ALA A 64 -7.34 -8.11 1.67
CA ALA A 64 -6.21 -7.36 1.11
C ALA A 64 -6.02 -6.01 1.84
N LEU A 65 -7.10 -5.26 2.05
CA LEU A 65 -7.10 -3.97 2.76
C LEU A 65 -6.67 -4.09 4.23
N ALA A 66 -7.09 -5.16 4.93
CA ALA A 66 -6.63 -5.42 6.29
C ALA A 66 -5.13 -5.72 6.30
N ASN A 67 -4.65 -6.58 5.40
CA ASN A 67 -3.26 -7.00 5.35
C ASN A 67 -2.32 -5.83 5.01
N ILE A 68 -2.70 -4.94 4.08
CA ILE A 68 -1.88 -3.74 3.78
C ILE A 68 -1.90 -2.73 4.93
N LYS A 69 -2.99 -2.64 5.70
CA LYS A 69 -3.03 -1.77 6.89
C LYS A 69 -2.01 -2.23 7.93
N GLU A 70 -1.92 -3.54 8.16
CA GLU A 70 -0.90 -4.12 9.05
C GLU A 70 0.51 -3.89 8.49
N ALA A 71 0.73 -4.13 7.19
CA ALA A 71 2.02 -3.90 6.55
C ALA A 71 2.48 -2.43 6.64
N ILE A 72 1.58 -1.48 6.42
CA ILE A 72 1.86 -0.04 6.56
C ILE A 72 2.23 0.31 8.01
N THR A 73 1.49 -0.25 8.97
CA THR A 73 1.73 -0.03 10.40
C THR A 73 3.10 -0.57 10.81
N GLY A 74 3.42 -1.80 10.38
CA GLY A 74 4.72 -2.42 10.63
C GLY A 74 5.88 -1.68 9.95
N TYR A 75 5.67 -1.20 8.72
CA TYR A 75 6.68 -0.40 8.01
C TYR A 75 7.00 0.90 8.74
N ILE A 76 5.96 1.60 9.21
CA ILE A 76 6.12 2.79 10.04
C ILE A 76 6.87 2.47 11.32
N ALA A 77 6.44 1.44 12.06
CA ALA A 77 7.03 1.09 13.35
C ALA A 77 8.53 0.75 13.20
N ALA A 78 8.90 0.06 12.12
CA ALA A 78 10.30 -0.23 11.81
C ALA A 78 11.12 1.04 11.54
N LEU A 79 10.57 2.01 10.78
CA LEU A 79 11.25 3.29 10.56
C LEU A 79 11.43 4.09 11.86
N GLU A 80 10.44 4.06 12.75
CA GLU A 80 10.54 4.71 14.05
C GLU A 80 11.61 4.05 14.93
N GLU A 81 11.66 2.72 14.98
CA GLU A 81 12.70 1.97 15.70
C GLU A 81 14.11 2.35 15.20
N ASP A 82 14.26 2.48 13.88
CA ASP A 82 15.51 2.87 13.23
C ASP A 82 15.78 4.39 13.25
N ASN A 83 14.89 5.21 13.84
CA ASN A 83 14.95 6.68 13.84
C ASN A 83 15.07 7.29 12.43
N LEU A 84 14.46 6.63 11.44
CA LEU A 84 14.43 7.06 10.06
C LEU A 84 13.21 7.96 9.79
N PRO A 85 13.32 8.93 8.87
CA PRO A 85 12.20 9.78 8.51
C PRO A 85 11.11 8.96 7.80
N ILE A 86 9.88 9.11 8.24
CA ILE A 86 8.71 8.52 7.57
C ILE A 86 8.47 9.25 6.25
N PRO A 87 8.44 8.54 5.10
CA PRO A 87 8.12 9.15 3.83
C PRO A 87 6.76 9.84 3.86
N GLU A 88 6.71 11.07 3.35
CA GLU A 88 5.46 11.81 3.16
C GLU A 88 4.57 11.10 2.14
N GLU A 89 3.26 11.26 2.30
CA GLU A 89 2.32 10.82 1.29
C GLU A 89 2.52 11.64 0.00
N ASN A 90 3.03 10.98 -1.05
CA ASN A 90 3.20 11.61 -2.35
C ASN A 90 2.55 10.76 -3.43
N LEU A 91 1.48 11.31 -4.03
CA LEU A 91 0.76 10.71 -5.15
C LEU A 91 1.37 11.08 -6.51
N ALA A 92 2.51 11.78 -6.53
CA ALA A 92 3.21 12.08 -7.77
C ALA A 92 3.75 10.79 -8.38
N THR A 93 2.89 10.11 -9.15
CA THR A 93 3.30 9.20 -10.19
C THR A 93 3.69 10.02 -11.42
N PRO A 94 4.98 10.16 -11.74
CA PRO A 94 5.34 10.33 -13.15
C PRO A 94 6.13 9.14 -13.69
N ASN A 95 6.25 8.02 -12.97
CA ASN A 95 6.88 6.80 -13.50
C ASN A 95 6.23 5.54 -12.93
N LEU A 96 4.94 5.34 -13.22
CA LEU A 96 4.45 3.97 -13.40
C LEU A 96 4.90 3.54 -14.80
N VAL A 97 6.16 3.13 -14.89
CA VAL A 97 6.68 2.33 -16.02
C VAL A 97 6.83 0.93 -15.44
N TRP A 98 5.79 0.13 -15.58
CA TRP A 98 5.81 -1.33 -15.41
C TRP A 98 5.94 -1.96 -16.81
#